data_AF-A0A8J4W3Q6-F1
#
_entry.id   AF-A0A8J4W3Q6-F1
#
_cell.length_a   1.000
_cell.length_b   1.000
_cell.length_c   1.000
_cell.angle_alpha   90.00
_cell.angle_beta   90.00
_cell.angle_gamma   90.00
#
_symmetry.space_group_name_H-M   'P 1'
#
loop_
_entity.id
_entity.type
_entity.pdbx_description
1 polymer ?
#
loop_
_entity_poly.entity_id
_entity_poly.type
_entity_poly.pdbx_seq_one_letter_code
_entity_poly.pdbx_strand_id
1 'polypeptide(L)'
;MQRTASVPVPTRVAAAFAFALIFLTVVANCSINNSETTCSRTCVAQNCNSVGIRYGKYCGVGWTGCPGEKPCDDLDACCKIHDECVGNHGVANVKCHEKFKKCIKKVQKSGKVGFSWECPYETAVPTMVQGMDLAILMSQFANVKDEL
;
A
#
# COMPACT_ATOMS: atom_id res chain seq x y z
N MET A 1 -4.48 -80.82 -28.85
CA MET A 1 -5.87 -80.32 -28.75
C MET A 1 -6.20 -80.11 -27.29
N GLN A 2 -6.33 -78.86 -26.84
CA GLN A 2 -7.35 -78.41 -25.87
C GLN A 2 -7.25 -76.88 -25.76
N ARG A 3 -8.36 -76.22 -26.08
CA ARG A 3 -8.61 -74.77 -25.97
C ARG A 3 -9.12 -74.49 -24.55
N THR A 4 -8.66 -73.41 -23.92
CA THR A 4 -9.43 -72.58 -22.97
C THR A 4 -8.66 -71.26 -22.78
N ALA A 5 -9.15 -70.17 -23.37
CA ALA A 5 -10.13 -69.22 -22.79
C ALA A 5 -9.41 -68.07 -22.04
N SER A 6 -9.15 -67.00 -22.79
CA SER A 6 -8.78 -65.68 -22.29
C SER A 6 -9.95 -65.06 -21.52
N VAL A 7 -9.74 -64.74 -20.25
CA VAL A 7 -10.64 -63.86 -19.47
C VAL A 7 -9.88 -62.56 -19.17
N PRO A 8 -10.40 -61.39 -19.56
CA PRO A 8 -9.75 -60.12 -19.26
C PRO A 8 -10.08 -59.70 -17.82
N VAL A 9 -9.05 -59.53 -16.99
CA VAL A 9 -9.19 -58.91 -15.67
C VAL A 9 -9.01 -57.40 -15.85
N PRO A 10 -9.93 -56.54 -15.34
CA PRO A 10 -9.93 -55.12 -15.63
C PRO A 10 -8.85 -54.39 -14.82
N THR A 11 -7.70 -54.14 -15.44
CA THR A 11 -6.60 -53.31 -14.89
C THR A 11 -6.91 -51.82 -14.96
N ARG A 12 -8.11 -51.39 -14.56
CA ARG A 12 -8.56 -50.00 -14.73
C ARG A 12 -9.02 -49.26 -13.48
N VAL A 13 -9.00 -49.90 -12.31
CA VAL A 13 -9.55 -49.27 -11.10
C VAL A 13 -8.46 -48.73 -10.16
N ALA A 14 -7.24 -49.28 -10.17
CA ALA A 14 -6.20 -48.83 -9.24
C ALA A 14 -5.48 -47.52 -9.64
N ALA A 15 -5.42 -47.19 -10.93
CA ALA A 15 -4.70 -45.99 -11.40
C ALA A 15 -5.50 -44.69 -11.20
N ALA A 16 -6.84 -44.75 -11.19
CA ALA A 16 -7.69 -43.57 -11.08
C ALA A 16 -7.67 -42.95 -9.67
N PHE A 17 -7.49 -43.76 -8.63
CA PHE A 17 -7.43 -43.27 -7.24
C PHE A 17 -6.06 -42.67 -6.87
N ALA A 18 -4.98 -43.09 -7.52
CA ALA A 18 -3.65 -42.51 -7.28
C ALA A 18 -3.54 -41.10 -7.86
N PHE A 19 -4.11 -40.84 -9.05
CA PHE A 19 -4.11 -39.50 -9.63
C PHE A 19 -5.03 -38.52 -8.88
N ALA A 20 -6.16 -38.98 -8.34
CA ALA A 20 -7.07 -38.13 -7.56
C ALA A 20 -6.43 -37.61 -6.25
N LEU A 21 -5.60 -38.44 -5.58
CA LEU A 21 -4.88 -38.03 -4.36
C LEU A 21 -3.71 -37.08 -4.66
N ILE A 22 -3.03 -37.25 -5.80
CA ILE A 22 -1.95 -36.35 -6.22
C ILE A 22 -2.50 -34.95 -6.55
N PHE A 23 -3.66 -34.87 -7.22
CA PHE A 23 -4.32 -33.59 -7.49
C PHE A 23 -4.82 -32.87 -6.23
N LEU A 24 -5.25 -33.60 -5.18
CA LEU A 24 -5.66 -32.99 -3.91
C LEU A 24 -4.48 -32.39 -3.13
N THR A 25 -3.28 -32.96 -3.22
CA THR A 25 -2.10 -32.38 -2.56
C THR A 25 -1.57 -31.10 -3.23
N VAL A 26 -1.80 -30.94 -4.54
CA VAL A 26 -1.38 -29.72 -5.28
C VAL A 26 -2.28 -28.51 -4.94
N VAL A 27 -3.51 -28.73 -4.46
CA VAL A 27 -4.45 -27.64 -4.10
C VAL A 27 -4.27 -27.16 -2.64
N ALA A 28 -3.49 -27.87 -1.82
CA ALA A 28 -3.36 -27.57 -0.39
C ALA A 28 -2.17 -26.66 -0.02
N ASN A 29 -1.56 -25.95 -0.98
CA ASN A 29 -0.41 -25.07 -0.73
C ASN A 29 -0.63 -23.58 -1.06
N CYS A 30 -1.87 -23.10 -1.07
CA CYS A 30 -2.14 -21.66 -1.08
C CYS A 30 -2.33 -21.12 0.34
N SER A 31 -1.32 -21.27 1.19
CA SER A 31 -1.14 -20.34 2.31
C SER A 31 -0.68 -19.01 1.73
N ILE A 32 -1.59 -18.22 1.14
CA ILE A 32 -1.34 -16.79 0.89
C ILE A 32 -1.49 -16.08 2.23
N ASN A 33 -0.55 -16.34 3.14
CA ASN A 33 -0.26 -15.44 4.25
C ASN A 33 0.76 -14.45 3.73
N ASN A 34 0.25 -13.45 3.03
CA ASN A 34 0.89 -12.16 2.95
C ASN A 34 -0.20 -11.14 2.68
N SER A 35 -0.82 -10.62 3.74
CA SER A 35 -1.11 -9.18 3.74
C SER A 35 0.26 -8.49 3.73
N GLU A 36 1.00 -8.60 2.63
CA GLU A 36 2.18 -7.79 2.43
C GLU A 36 1.61 -6.38 2.35
N THR A 37 1.66 -5.65 3.45
CA THR A 37 1.32 -4.24 3.46
C THR A 37 2.16 -3.63 2.35
N THR A 38 1.52 -3.22 1.25
CA THR A 38 2.21 -2.69 0.07
C THR A 38 2.93 -1.42 0.47
N CYS A 39 4.19 -1.55 0.88
CA CYS A 39 5.04 -0.47 1.30
C CYS A 39 6.10 -0.20 0.22
N SER A 40 6.53 1.05 0.10
CA SER A 40 7.50 1.46 -0.90
C SER A 40 8.93 1.32 -0.41
N ARG A 41 9.80 0.77 -1.26
CA ARG A 41 11.26 0.81 -1.11
C ARG A 41 11.94 1.77 -2.10
N THR A 42 11.17 2.37 -3.00
CA THR A 42 11.67 3.18 -4.12
C THR A 42 11.03 4.56 -4.13
N CYS A 43 11.80 5.56 -4.54
CA CYS A 43 11.27 6.92 -4.71
C CYS A 43 10.42 6.97 -5.98
N VAL A 44 9.13 7.28 -5.84
CA VAL A 44 8.19 7.41 -6.97
C VAL A 44 7.68 8.83 -7.11
N ALA A 45 7.43 9.24 -8.35
CA ALA A 45 6.84 10.54 -8.69
C ALA A 45 5.67 10.29 -9.65
N GLN A 46 4.46 10.21 -9.09
CA GLN A 46 3.24 9.88 -9.85
C GLN A 46 2.09 10.78 -9.43
N ASN A 47 1.23 11.15 -10.39
CA ASN A 47 -0.01 11.89 -10.14
C ASN A 47 0.19 13.19 -9.32
N CYS A 48 1.30 13.91 -9.57
CA CYS A 48 1.79 15.01 -8.74
C CYS A 48 0.78 16.14 -8.47
N ASN A 49 -0.24 16.27 -9.31
CA ASN A 49 -1.24 17.34 -9.30
C ASN A 49 -2.65 16.84 -8.95
N SER A 50 -2.80 15.65 -8.34
CA SER A 50 -4.11 15.12 -7.95
C SER A 50 -4.08 14.45 -6.57
N VAL A 51 -5.27 14.10 -6.05
CA VAL A 51 -5.43 13.39 -4.76
C VAL A 51 -4.72 12.03 -4.76
N GLY A 52 -4.50 11.43 -5.93
CA GLY A 52 -3.77 10.17 -6.10
C GLY A 52 -2.25 10.30 -6.12
N ILE A 53 -1.69 11.43 -5.64
CA ILE A 53 -0.25 11.69 -5.58
C ILE A 53 0.48 10.55 -4.88
N ARG A 54 1.56 10.08 -5.51
CA ARG A 54 2.58 9.25 -4.87
C ARG A 54 3.92 9.94 -5.07
N TYR A 55 4.46 10.45 -3.98
CA TYR A 55 5.70 11.20 -3.97
C TYR A 55 6.68 10.58 -2.97
N GLY A 56 7.88 10.28 -3.43
CA GLY A 56 8.90 9.61 -2.62
C GLY A 56 8.45 8.22 -2.21
N LYS A 57 8.66 7.87 -0.94
CA LYS A 57 8.22 6.59 -0.37
C LYS A 57 7.00 6.73 0.53
N TYR A 58 6.73 7.93 1.05
CA TYR A 58 5.78 8.14 2.14
C TYR A 58 4.63 9.08 1.82
N CYS A 59 4.72 9.89 0.77
CA CYS A 59 3.65 10.84 0.48
C CYS A 59 2.59 10.22 -0.42
N GLY A 60 1.40 9.93 0.13
CA GLY A 60 0.20 9.58 -0.63
C GLY A 60 -0.84 8.92 0.26
N VAL A 61 -2.12 9.01 -0.12
CA VAL A 61 -3.19 8.37 0.66
C VAL A 61 -3.03 6.85 0.59
N GLY A 62 -2.84 6.21 1.75
CA GLY A 62 -2.61 4.77 1.83
C GLY A 62 -1.28 4.31 1.20
N TRP A 63 -0.34 5.23 1.00
CA TRP A 63 0.98 4.96 0.44
C TRP A 63 2.05 5.29 1.48
N THR A 64 2.87 4.32 1.86
CA THR A 64 3.90 4.51 2.88
C THR A 64 5.16 3.71 2.56
N GLY A 65 6.29 4.08 3.15
CA GLY A 65 7.57 3.40 2.95
C GLY A 65 7.74 2.20 3.87
N CYS A 66 8.54 1.21 3.44
CA CYS A 66 8.79 0.02 4.25
C CYS A 66 9.57 0.33 5.54
N PRO A 67 9.49 -0.53 6.57
CA PRO A 67 10.29 -0.37 7.79
C PRO A 67 11.78 -0.24 7.49
N GLY A 68 12.41 0.78 8.08
CA GLY A 68 13.84 1.06 7.90
C GLY A 68 14.19 1.88 6.65
N GLU A 69 13.25 2.13 5.74
CA GLU A 69 13.50 2.97 4.58
C GLU A 69 13.75 4.43 4.99
N LYS A 70 14.72 5.06 4.34
CA LYS A 70 14.96 6.50 4.46
C LYS A 70 14.08 7.27 3.46
N PRO A 71 13.57 8.46 3.83
CA PRO A 71 12.89 9.35 2.90
C PRO A 71 13.79 9.75 1.73
N CYS A 72 13.17 10.05 0.59
CA CYS A 72 13.83 10.48 -0.63
C CYS A 72 14.38 11.92 -0.55
N ASP A 73 13.70 12.80 0.19
CA ASP A 73 14.12 14.16 0.49
C ASP A 73 13.39 14.74 1.71
N ASP A 74 13.51 16.06 1.91
CA ASP A 74 12.91 16.79 3.04
C ASP A 74 11.36 16.77 2.99
N LEU A 75 10.75 16.75 1.80
CA LEU A 75 9.29 16.67 1.66
C LEU A 75 8.79 15.27 2.01
N ASP A 76 9.45 14.24 1.48
CA ASP A 76 9.14 12.85 1.82
C ASP A 76 9.37 12.55 3.31
N ALA A 77 10.33 13.22 3.95
CA ALA A 77 10.55 13.12 5.38
C ALA A 77 9.37 13.68 6.20
N CYS A 78 8.76 14.79 5.75
CA CYS A 78 7.53 15.29 6.37
C CYS A 78 6.39 14.26 6.28
N CYS A 79 6.28 13.54 5.17
CA CYS A 79 5.27 12.50 4.98
C CYS A 79 5.52 11.29 5.87
N LYS A 80 6.78 10.83 6.01
CA LYS A 80 7.11 9.75 6.96
C LYS A 80 6.68 10.09 8.38
N ILE A 81 6.93 11.32 8.84
CA ILE A 81 6.51 11.80 10.16
C ILE A 81 4.98 11.83 10.27
N HIS A 82 4.28 12.20 9.20
CA HIS A 82 2.82 12.23 9.16
C HIS A 82 2.23 10.82 9.25
N ASP A 83 2.74 9.88 8.45
CA ASP A 83 2.35 8.46 8.46
C ASP A 83 2.52 7.84 9.85
N GLU A 84 3.67 8.06 10.49
CA GLU A 84 3.93 7.61 11.86
C GLU A 84 2.96 8.25 12.86
N CYS A 85 2.62 9.53 12.68
CA CYS A 85 1.69 10.24 13.55
C CYS A 85 0.27 9.65 13.44
N VAL A 86 -0.25 9.45 12.23
CA VAL A 86 -1.59 8.90 12.03
C VAL A 86 -1.66 7.41 12.34
N GLY A 87 -0.56 6.66 12.17
CA GLY A 87 -0.46 5.27 12.62
C GLY A 87 -0.59 5.13 14.14
N ASN A 88 -0.04 6.09 14.90
CA ASN A 88 -0.10 6.09 16.37
C ASN A 88 -1.36 6.75 16.95
N HIS A 89 -1.94 7.73 16.26
CA HIS A 89 -3.00 8.57 16.81
C HIS A 89 -4.33 8.50 16.05
N GLY A 90 -4.40 7.70 14.99
CA GLY A 90 -5.57 7.57 14.12
C GLY A 90 -5.53 8.49 12.90
N VAL A 91 -6.13 8.00 11.80
CA VAL A 91 -6.16 8.69 10.49
C VAL A 91 -6.96 10.00 10.48
N ALA A 92 -7.84 10.22 11.46
CA ALA A 92 -8.63 11.45 11.63
C ALA A 92 -7.98 12.46 12.59
N ASN A 93 -6.72 12.25 12.98
CA ASN A 93 -6.06 13.14 13.95
C ASN A 93 -5.69 14.49 13.32
N VAL A 94 -6.50 15.52 13.57
CA VAL A 94 -6.30 16.89 13.07
C VAL A 94 -4.92 17.46 13.40
N LYS A 95 -4.35 17.13 14.56
CA LYS A 95 -3.02 17.62 14.97
C LYS A 95 -1.92 17.03 14.10
N CYS A 96 -2.05 15.80 13.63
CA CYS A 96 -1.12 15.20 12.66
C CYS A 96 -1.17 15.95 11.33
N HIS A 97 -2.36 16.21 10.78
CA HIS A 97 -2.52 16.94 9.52
C HIS A 97 -2.00 18.39 9.59
N GLU A 98 -2.26 19.12 10.68
CA GLU A 98 -1.76 20.47 10.87
C GLU A 98 -0.23 20.55 11.02
N LYS A 99 0.38 19.58 11.73
CA LYS A 99 1.84 19.46 11.79
C LYS A 99 2.44 19.18 10.42
N PHE A 100 1.84 18.28 9.65
CA PHE A 100 2.29 17.94 8.30
C PHE A 100 2.23 19.17 7.38
N LYS A 101 1.12 19.90 7.34
CA LYS A 101 0.98 21.16 6.60
C LYS A 101 2.08 22.17 6.95
N LYS A 102 2.41 22.33 8.23
CA LYS A 102 3.49 23.23 8.68
C LYS A 102 4.86 22.75 8.18
N CYS A 103 5.12 21.45 8.23
CA CYS A 103 6.37 20.84 7.76
C CYS A 103 6.59 21.11 6.26
N ILE A 104 5.63 20.74 5.41
CA ILE A 104 5.78 20.86 3.96
C ILE A 104 5.84 22.31 3.48
N LYS A 105 5.12 23.23 4.14
CA LYS A 105 5.23 24.68 3.87
C LYS A 105 6.61 25.24 4.22
N LYS A 106 7.28 24.70 5.25
CA LYS A 106 8.66 25.07 5.57
C LYS A 106 9.63 24.53 4.53
N VAL A 107 9.45 23.29 4.09
CA VAL A 107 10.25 22.67 3.03
C VAL A 107 10.11 23.43 1.72
N GLN A 108 8.91 23.84 1.33
CA GLN A 108 8.67 24.62 0.12
C GLN A 108 9.44 25.95 0.10
N LYS A 109 9.58 26.61 1.26
CA LYS A 109 10.35 27.86 1.39
C LYS A 109 11.85 27.71 1.15
N SER A 110 12.37 26.48 1.11
CA SER A 110 13.78 26.24 0.79
C SER A 110 14.13 26.56 -0.68
N GLY A 111 13.13 26.67 -1.57
CA GLY A 111 13.34 26.93 -2.99
C GLY A 111 13.96 25.76 -3.76
N LYS A 112 14.14 24.59 -3.12
CA LYS A 112 14.57 23.37 -3.80
C LYS A 112 13.45 22.83 -4.68
N VAL A 113 13.83 22.13 -5.74
CA VAL A 113 12.91 21.40 -6.62
C VAL A 113 12.34 20.15 -5.93
N GLY A 114 13.13 19.50 -5.07
CA GLY A 114 12.87 18.17 -4.54
C GLY A 114 13.68 17.10 -5.25
N PHE A 115 13.44 15.82 -4.95
CA PHE A 115 14.22 14.72 -5.54
C PHE A 115 13.90 14.43 -7.02
N SER A 116 12.79 14.95 -7.56
CA SER A 116 12.29 14.67 -8.91
C SER A 116 11.79 15.94 -9.59
N TRP A 117 12.10 16.09 -10.88
CA TRP A 117 11.63 17.20 -11.72
C TRP A 117 10.20 16.98 -12.22
N GLU A 118 9.72 15.74 -12.25
CA GLU A 118 8.36 15.37 -12.62
C GLU A 118 7.35 15.83 -11.57
N CYS A 119 7.72 15.76 -10.29
CA CYS A 119 6.93 16.28 -9.18
C CYS A 119 7.72 17.36 -8.41
N PRO A 120 7.87 18.58 -8.93
CA PRO A 120 8.58 19.62 -8.20
C PRO A 120 7.78 20.02 -6.94
N TYR A 121 8.46 20.52 -5.91
CA TYR A 121 7.82 21.03 -4.68
C TYR A 121 6.71 22.06 -4.97
N GLU A 122 6.88 22.88 -6.01
CA GLU A 122 5.89 23.87 -6.43
C GLU A 122 4.55 23.26 -6.86
N THR A 123 4.55 22.00 -7.29
CA THR A 123 3.32 21.26 -7.64
C THR A 123 2.90 20.34 -6.49
N ALA A 124 3.85 19.55 -5.95
CA ALA A 124 3.56 18.54 -4.95
C ALA A 124 3.05 19.14 -3.63
N VAL A 125 3.68 20.22 -3.14
CA VAL A 125 3.31 20.81 -1.83
C VAL A 125 1.90 21.41 -1.86
N PRO A 126 1.49 22.23 -2.84
CA PRO A 126 0.11 22.71 -2.91
C PRO A 126 -0.93 21.58 -2.98
N THR A 127 -0.68 20.54 -3.78
CA THR A 127 -1.57 19.36 -3.85
C THR A 127 -1.71 18.66 -2.50
N MET A 128 -0.60 18.45 -1.79
CA MET A 128 -0.63 17.85 -0.44
C MET A 128 -1.33 18.76 0.58
N VAL A 129 -1.12 20.08 0.54
CA VAL A 129 -1.82 21.03 1.43
C VAL A 129 -3.33 20.96 1.20
N GLN A 130 -3.78 20.94 -0.07
CA GLN A 130 -5.20 20.82 -0.40
C GLN A 130 -5.79 19.50 0.12
N GLY A 131 -5.08 18.38 -0.07
CA GLY A 131 -5.49 17.08 0.47
C GLY A 131 -5.64 17.10 2.00
N MET A 132 -4.73 17.77 2.70
CA MET A 132 -4.81 17.91 4.15
C MET A 132 -5.93 18.83 4.62
N ASP A 133 -6.23 19.90 3.91
CA ASP A 133 -7.37 20.77 4.24
C ASP A 133 -8.69 20.00 4.14
N LEU A 134 -8.85 19.15 3.13
CA LEU A 134 -9.98 18.24 3.02
C LEU A 134 -10.00 17.20 4.15
N ALA A 135 -8.86 16.57 4.47
CA ALA A 135 -8.77 15.58 5.55
C ALA A 135 -9.14 16.17 6.92
N ILE A 136 -8.72 17.40 7.22
CA ILE A 136 -9.07 18.11 8.44
C ILE A 136 -10.57 18.38 8.50
N LEU A 137 -11.15 18.89 7.40
CA LEU A 137 -12.58 19.12 7.31
C LEU A 137 -13.37 17.84 7.59
N MET A 138 -12.99 16.73 6.96
CA MET A 138 -13.62 15.42 7.17
C MET A 138 -13.46 14.92 8.62
N SER A 139 -12.29 15.12 9.22
CA SER A 139 -12.02 14.74 10.61
C SER A 139 -12.93 15.49 11.58
N GLN A 140 -13.17 16.77 11.35
CA GLN A 140 -14.08 17.59 12.17
C GLN A 140 -15.53 17.11 12.06
N PHE A 141 -16.00 16.78 10.86
CA PHE A 141 -17.34 16.22 10.67
C PHE A 141 -17.55 14.86 11.34
N ALA A 142 -16.52 14.01 11.35
CA ALA A 142 -16.58 12.71 12.02
C ALA A 142 -16.73 12.88 13.54
N ASN A 143 -15.95 13.77 14.15
CA ASN A 143 -16.05 14.04 15.59
C ASN A 143 -17.43 14.58 16.00
N VAL A 144 -18.06 15.41 15.16
CA VAL A 144 -19.42 15.92 15.42
C VAL A 144 -20.47 14.78 15.40
N LYS A 145 -20.28 13.77 14.55
CA LYS A 145 -21.19 12.61 14.50
C LYS A 145 -21.07 11.70 15.72
N ASP A 146 -19.88 11.59 16.31
CA ASP A 146 -19.66 10.77 17.50
C ASP A 146 -20.20 11.45 18.78
N GLU A 147 -20.46 12.76 18.74
CA GLU A 147 -21.04 13.54 19.85
C GLU A 147 -22.59 13.62 19.83
N LEU A 148 -23.25 13.11 18.78
CA LEU A 148 -24.71 13.15 18.58
C LEU A 148 -25.36 11.77 18.80
#